data_AF-A0AAX0R6X6-F1
#
_entry.id   AF-A0AAX0R6X6-F1
#
_cell.length_a   1.000
_cell.length_b   1.000
_cell.length_c   1.000
_cell.angle_alpha   90.00
_cell.angle_beta   90.00
_cell.angle_gamma   90.00
#
_symmetry.space_group_name_H-M   'P 1'
#
loop_
_entity.id
_entity.type
_entity.pdbx_description
1 polymer ?
#
loop_
_entity_poly.entity_id
_entity_poly.type
_entity_poly.pdbx_seq_one_letter_code
_entity_poly.pdbx_strand_id
1 'polypeptide(L)'
;MNVALYADYIADLRTLFAELDTHPERFQTFNVRLELVAAGGLIVYETKRRKGLTDSIYYGHSAETASNHQISQSTAFSAIDRFFALGQFVAMAGGIDKRAGSGSASARAVDAQYPHCAVNFSYRKKGQPAARSMLMVFIGFNDEADALQRLSTIDDPSALVAERPYRSLKSYEWK
;
A
#
# COMPACT_ATOMS: atom_id res chain seq x y z
N MET A 1 11.79 20.74 -9.11
CA MET A 1 11.56 19.29 -9.32
C MET A 1 10.18 18.98 -8.78
N ASN A 2 9.29 18.38 -9.57
CA ASN A 2 7.91 18.16 -9.16
C ASN A 2 7.74 16.71 -8.72
N VAL A 3 7.16 16.49 -7.53
CA VAL A 3 6.82 15.17 -7.00
C VAL A 3 5.31 15.15 -6.80
N ALA A 4 4.66 14.10 -7.27
CA ALA A 4 3.23 13.98 -7.16
C ALA A 4 2.82 13.64 -5.72
N LEU A 5 1.87 14.41 -5.20
CA LEU A 5 1.21 14.17 -3.92
C LEU A 5 -0.03 13.28 -4.13
N TYR A 6 -0.35 12.46 -3.12
CA TYR A 6 -1.34 11.37 -3.22
C TYR A 6 -2.40 11.37 -2.10
N ALA A 7 -2.51 12.40 -1.26
CA ALA A 7 -3.51 12.45 -0.18
C ALA A 7 -4.96 12.18 -0.66
N ASP A 8 -5.37 12.81 -1.76
CA ASP A 8 -6.68 12.59 -2.40
C ASP A 8 -6.86 11.13 -2.82
N TYR A 9 -5.84 10.57 -3.47
CA TYR A 9 -5.86 9.20 -3.98
C TYR A 9 -5.93 8.17 -2.85
N ILE A 10 -5.20 8.41 -1.76
CA ILE A 10 -5.20 7.52 -0.59
C ILE A 10 -6.52 7.62 0.18
N ALA A 11 -7.16 8.80 0.23
CA ALA A 11 -8.49 8.93 0.81
C ALA A 11 -9.54 8.07 0.07
N ASP A 12 -9.50 8.07 -1.27
CA ASP A 12 -10.33 7.20 -2.10
C ASP A 12 -10.00 5.72 -1.89
N LEU A 13 -8.71 5.38 -1.84
CA LEU A 13 -8.24 4.02 -1.57
C LEU A 13 -8.68 3.51 -0.19
N ARG A 14 -8.59 4.36 0.84
CA ARG A 14 -9.04 4.06 2.21
C ARG A 14 -10.53 3.74 2.25
N THR A 15 -11.34 4.56 1.56
CA THR A 15 -12.79 4.33 1.45
C THR A 15 -13.08 3.00 0.78
N LEU A 16 -12.38 2.69 -0.32
CA LEU A 16 -12.51 1.41 -1.02
C LEU A 16 -12.07 0.22 -0.15
N PHE A 17 -10.98 0.37 0.60
CA PHE A 17 -10.45 -0.64 1.50
C PHE A 17 -11.44 -0.94 2.64
N ALA A 18 -11.99 0.11 3.27
CA ALA A 18 -13.03 -0.02 4.29
C ALA A 18 -14.30 -0.69 3.75
N GLU A 19 -14.73 -0.35 2.53
CA GLU A 19 -15.86 -1.01 1.89
C GLU A 19 -15.57 -2.49 1.61
N LEU A 20 -14.34 -2.85 1.21
CA LEU A 20 -13.98 -4.24 0.98
C LEU A 20 -13.94 -5.07 2.26
N ASP A 21 -13.42 -4.50 3.35
CA ASP A 21 -13.36 -5.16 4.66
C ASP A 21 -14.76 -5.38 5.27
N THR A 22 -15.63 -4.37 5.17
CA THR A 22 -16.98 -4.40 5.77
C THR A 22 -18.05 -5.02 4.88
N HIS A 23 -17.95 -4.83 3.56
CA HIS A 23 -18.94 -5.25 2.57
C HIS A 23 -18.32 -6.04 1.40
N PRO A 24 -17.58 -7.13 1.69
CA PRO A 24 -16.90 -7.89 0.65
C PRO A 24 -17.88 -8.45 -0.40
N GLU A 25 -19.15 -8.71 -0.04
CA GLU A 25 -20.24 -9.13 -0.93
C GLU A 25 -20.55 -8.16 -2.07
N ARG A 26 -20.17 -6.88 -1.98
CA ARG A 26 -20.29 -5.93 -3.11
C ARG A 26 -19.29 -6.19 -4.23
N PHE A 27 -18.26 -6.97 -3.93
CA PHE A 27 -17.21 -7.33 -4.85
C PHE A 27 -17.44 -8.74 -5.41
N GLN A 28 -17.47 -8.84 -6.74
CA GLN A 28 -17.59 -10.10 -7.46
C GLN A 28 -16.28 -10.90 -7.34
N THR A 29 -15.15 -10.23 -7.50
CA THR A 29 -13.79 -10.79 -7.34
C THR A 29 -12.89 -9.72 -6.77
N PHE A 30 -11.91 -10.12 -5.96
CA PHE A 30 -10.84 -9.24 -5.53
C PHE A 30 -9.57 -10.03 -5.19
N ASN A 31 -8.44 -9.35 -5.26
CA ASN A 31 -7.18 -9.78 -4.70
C ASN A 31 -6.50 -8.53 -4.13
N VAL A 32 -6.39 -8.49 -2.81
CA VAL A 32 -5.85 -7.38 -2.04
C VAL A 32 -4.70 -7.92 -1.23
N ARG A 33 -3.53 -7.31 -1.39
CA ARG A 33 -2.37 -7.52 -0.55
C ARG A 33 -1.76 -6.18 -0.23
N LEU A 34 -1.77 -5.84 1.05
CA LEU A 34 -1.21 -4.62 1.61
C LEU A 34 -0.10 -5.02 2.56
N GLU A 35 1.10 -4.49 2.35
CA GLU A 35 2.25 -4.73 3.22
C GLU A 35 2.72 -3.39 3.76
N LEU A 36 2.50 -3.17 5.05
CA LEU A 36 2.88 -1.96 5.77
C LEU A 36 4.14 -2.22 6.59
N VAL A 37 5.17 -1.42 6.33
CA VAL A 37 6.39 -1.36 7.12
C VAL A 37 6.41 -0.04 7.87
N ALA A 38 6.50 -0.09 9.20
CA ALA A 38 6.53 1.10 10.04
C ALA A 38 7.30 0.79 11.34
N ALA A 39 8.19 1.70 11.76
CA ALA A 39 8.95 1.60 13.01
C ALA A 39 9.63 0.24 13.22
N GLY A 40 10.17 -0.36 12.15
CA GLY A 40 10.84 -1.67 12.18
C GLY A 40 9.91 -2.90 12.29
N GLY A 41 8.58 -2.69 12.31
CA GLY A 41 7.58 -3.75 12.20
C GLY A 41 7.06 -3.94 10.78
N LEU A 42 6.39 -5.07 10.56
CA LEU A 42 5.67 -5.41 9.33
C LEU A 42 4.25 -5.84 9.69
N ILE A 43 3.28 -5.35 8.92
CA ILE A 43 1.89 -5.82 8.93
C ILE A 43 1.52 -6.21 7.51
N VAL A 44 0.96 -7.40 7.34
CA VAL A 44 0.44 -7.88 6.05
C VAL A 44 -1.05 -8.17 6.15
N TYR A 45 -1.81 -7.54 5.26
CA TYR A 45 -3.22 -7.81 5.03
C TYR A 45 -3.38 -8.42 3.64
N GLU A 46 -3.66 -9.72 3.56
CA GLU A 46 -3.91 -10.41 2.30
C GLU A 46 -5.31 -11.04 2.31
N THR A 47 -6.14 -10.69 1.34
CA THR A 47 -7.45 -11.30 1.13
C THR A 47 -7.78 -11.40 -0.35
N LYS A 48 -8.37 -12.53 -0.74
CA LYS A 48 -8.64 -12.86 -2.13
C LYS A 48 -9.98 -13.56 -2.24
N ARG A 49 -10.80 -13.08 -3.17
CA ARG A 49 -12.06 -13.72 -3.56
C ARG A 49 -12.06 -14.15 -5.00
N ARG A 50 -12.33 -15.44 -5.24
CA ARG A 50 -12.50 -16.03 -6.56
C ARG A 50 -13.58 -17.11 -6.52
N LYS A 51 -14.50 -17.10 -7.50
CA LYS A 51 -15.60 -18.09 -7.60
C LYS A 51 -16.42 -18.23 -6.29
N GLY A 52 -16.65 -17.12 -5.59
CA GLY A 52 -17.42 -17.11 -4.33
C GLY A 52 -16.64 -17.54 -3.08
N LEU A 53 -15.47 -18.15 -3.21
CA LEU A 53 -14.60 -18.48 -2.09
C LEU A 53 -13.73 -17.27 -1.73
N THR A 54 -13.62 -16.99 -0.44
CA THR A 54 -12.74 -15.95 0.11
C THR A 54 -11.66 -16.62 0.94
N ASP A 55 -10.40 -16.36 0.60
CA ASP A 55 -9.21 -16.83 1.28
C ASP A 55 -8.47 -15.62 1.84
N SER A 56 -8.05 -15.67 3.10
CA SER A 56 -7.46 -14.52 3.79
C SER A 56 -6.35 -14.94 4.73
N ILE A 57 -5.27 -14.16 4.73
CA ILE A 57 -4.09 -14.37 5.54
C ILE A 57 -3.67 -13.02 6.12
N TYR A 58 -3.51 -12.99 7.44
CA TYR A 58 -3.10 -11.81 8.18
C TYR A 58 -1.93 -12.18 9.09
N TYR A 59 -0.80 -11.52 8.92
CA TYR A 59 0.37 -11.74 9.77
C TYR A 59 1.12 -10.44 9.98
N GLY A 60 1.95 -10.42 11.01
CA GLY A 60 2.82 -9.30 11.26
C GLY A 60 3.89 -9.65 12.26
N HIS A 61 4.77 -8.69 12.48
CA HIS A 61 5.78 -8.74 13.51
C HIS A 61 6.12 -7.32 13.95
N SER A 62 6.59 -7.18 15.19
CA SER A 62 7.09 -5.90 15.67
C SER A 62 8.60 -5.82 15.49
N ALA A 63 9.19 -4.66 15.78
CA ALA A 63 10.65 -4.54 15.83
C ALA A 63 11.27 -5.41 16.95
N GLU A 64 10.53 -5.67 18.04
CA GLU A 64 11.00 -6.42 19.20
C GLU A 64 10.86 -7.93 19.02
N THR A 65 9.77 -8.34 18.37
CA THR A 65 9.47 -9.72 18.04
C THR A 65 9.76 -9.94 16.57
N ALA A 66 11.02 -10.17 16.21
CA ALA A 66 11.46 -10.37 14.83
C ALA A 66 10.86 -11.61 14.11
N SER A 67 9.94 -12.33 14.75
CA SER A 67 9.23 -13.47 14.19
C SER A 67 7.83 -13.09 13.69
N ASN A 68 7.55 -13.46 12.44
CA ASN A 68 6.20 -13.39 11.87
C ASN A 68 5.24 -14.26 12.67
N HIS A 69 4.14 -13.66 13.11
CA HIS A 69 3.04 -14.38 13.75
C HIS A 69 1.71 -13.98 13.12
N GLN A 70 0.74 -14.89 13.19
CA GLN A 70 -0.60 -14.61 12.72
C GLN A 70 -1.26 -13.56 13.61
N ILE A 71 -1.94 -12.61 13.00
CA ILE A 71 -2.71 -11.57 13.68
C ILE A 71 -4.17 -11.63 13.27
N SER A 72 -5.04 -10.93 14.00
CA SER A 72 -6.44 -10.82 13.61
C SER A 72 -6.63 -9.90 12.40
N GLN A 73 -7.72 -10.12 11.65
CA GLN A 73 -8.12 -9.22 10.55
C GLN A 73 -8.27 -7.78 11.04
N SER A 74 -8.95 -7.56 12.17
CA SER A 74 -9.21 -6.21 12.69
C SER A 74 -7.92 -5.50 13.10
N THR A 75 -6.92 -6.23 13.61
CA THR A 75 -5.59 -5.70 13.89
C THR A 75 -4.89 -5.26 12.61
N ALA A 76 -4.86 -6.12 11.59
CA ALA A 76 -4.24 -5.80 10.31
C ALA A 76 -4.94 -4.60 9.64
N PHE A 77 -6.28 -4.64 9.57
CA PHE A 77 -7.11 -3.57 9.02
C PHE A 77 -6.83 -2.24 9.74
N SER A 78 -6.87 -2.22 11.08
CA SER A 78 -6.68 -0.99 11.86
C SER A 78 -5.29 -0.38 11.65
N ALA A 79 -4.24 -1.21 11.48
CA ALA A 79 -2.90 -0.72 11.23
C ALA A 79 -2.78 -0.05 9.85
N ILE A 80 -3.35 -0.69 8.82
CA ILE A 80 -3.40 -0.14 7.46
C ILE A 80 -4.28 1.12 7.40
N ASP A 81 -5.45 1.11 8.05
CA ASP A 81 -6.36 2.26 8.09
C ASP A 81 -5.70 3.49 8.73
N ARG A 82 -4.94 3.29 9.82
CA ARG A 82 -4.14 4.35 10.45
C ARG A 82 -3.08 4.90 9.51
N PHE A 83 -2.40 4.05 8.76
CA PHE A 83 -1.47 4.50 7.73
C PHE A 83 -2.17 5.35 6.66
N PHE A 84 -3.33 4.90 6.15
CA PHE A 84 -4.10 5.67 5.19
C PHE A 84 -4.77 6.94 5.77
N ALA A 85 -4.77 7.11 7.08
CA ALA A 85 -5.26 8.31 7.76
C ALA A 85 -4.20 9.43 7.89
N LEU A 86 -2.95 9.18 7.48
CA LEU A 86 -1.89 10.18 7.44
C LEU A 86 -2.25 11.33 6.47
N GLY A 87 -1.65 12.50 6.67
CA GLY A 87 -2.07 13.72 5.99
C GLY A 87 -1.53 13.90 4.58
N GLN A 88 -0.39 13.28 4.24
CA GLN A 88 0.16 13.36 2.90
C GLN A 88 0.91 12.09 2.49
N PHE A 89 0.97 11.85 1.18
CA PHE A 89 1.65 10.68 0.61
C PHE A 89 2.40 11.03 -0.66
N VAL A 90 3.49 10.31 -0.90
CA VAL A 90 4.15 10.23 -2.22
C VAL A 90 4.25 8.76 -2.62
N ALA A 91 4.45 8.52 -3.91
CA ALA A 91 4.60 7.17 -4.45
C ALA A 91 6.00 6.92 -5.01
N MET A 92 6.49 5.68 -4.89
CA MET A 92 7.71 5.24 -5.54
C MET A 92 7.47 4.91 -7.02
N ALA A 93 8.34 5.42 -7.90
CA ALA A 93 8.38 5.09 -9.32
C ALA A 93 9.11 3.75 -9.58
N GLY A 94 9.91 3.28 -8.62
CA GLY A 94 10.53 1.96 -8.63
C GLY A 94 9.55 0.85 -8.23
N GLY A 95 9.50 -0.24 -8.98
CA GLY A 95 8.66 -1.39 -8.66
C GLY A 95 9.13 -2.19 -7.45
N ILE A 96 8.20 -2.93 -6.82
CA ILE A 96 8.52 -3.99 -5.86
C ILE A 96 9.20 -5.12 -6.63
N ASP A 97 10.49 -5.38 -6.40
CA ASP A 97 11.16 -6.52 -7.03
C ASP A 97 10.63 -7.83 -6.41
N LYS A 98 9.68 -8.47 -7.12
CA LYS A 98 9.06 -9.75 -6.74
C LYS A 98 10.01 -10.95 -6.66
N ARG A 99 11.32 -10.77 -6.88
CA ARG A 99 12.38 -11.78 -6.64
C ARG A 99 13.01 -11.65 -5.25
N ALA A 100 12.65 -10.61 -4.50
CA ALA A 100 13.02 -10.45 -3.11
C ALA A 100 12.17 -11.37 -2.23
N GLY A 101 12.52 -12.66 -2.16
CA GLY A 101 12.07 -13.48 -1.05
C GLY A 101 12.54 -12.84 0.25
N SER A 102 11.61 -12.53 1.16
CA SER A 102 11.77 -12.19 2.60
C SER A 102 12.98 -11.34 3.07
N GLY A 103 13.78 -10.72 2.20
CA GLY A 103 15.04 -10.12 2.65
C GLY A 103 16.05 -9.74 1.56
N SER A 104 15.66 -9.17 0.41
CA SER A 104 16.67 -8.60 -0.49
C SER A 104 16.20 -7.41 -1.34
N ALA A 105 16.87 -6.26 -1.13
CA ALA A 105 17.20 -5.24 -2.12
C ALA A 105 16.08 -4.47 -2.89
N SER A 106 14.80 -4.59 -2.52
CA SER A 106 13.85 -3.45 -2.61
C SER A 106 13.95 -2.53 -1.37
N ALA A 107 14.85 -2.88 -0.44
CA ALA A 107 15.28 -2.13 0.73
C ALA A 107 16.26 -0.97 0.42
N ARG A 108 16.35 -0.51 -0.83
CA ARG A 108 17.05 0.72 -1.24
C ARG A 108 16.00 1.80 -1.50
N ALA A 109 15.65 2.72 -0.61
CA ALA A 109 15.91 2.87 0.80
C ALA A 109 14.51 3.02 1.44
N VAL A 110 14.03 2.00 2.14
CA VAL A 110 12.89 2.20 3.05
C VAL A 110 13.48 3.03 4.17
N ASP A 111 13.27 4.34 4.09
CA ASP A 111 13.62 5.23 5.19
C ASP A 111 12.79 4.79 6.39
N ALA A 112 13.44 4.16 7.38
CA ALA A 112 12.76 3.64 8.56
C ALA A 112 12.02 4.73 9.35
N GLN A 113 12.34 6.01 9.09
CA GLN A 113 11.67 7.17 9.68
C GLN A 113 10.21 7.31 9.24
N TYR A 114 9.87 6.94 7.99
CA TYR A 114 8.52 7.09 7.46
C TYR A 114 7.87 5.74 7.18
N PRO A 115 6.56 5.58 7.46
CA PRO A 115 5.87 4.34 7.14
C PRO A 115 5.73 4.18 5.63
N HIS A 116 5.89 2.95 5.15
CA HIS A 116 5.75 2.58 3.74
C HIS A 116 4.69 1.50 3.59
N CYS A 117 3.80 1.64 2.60
CA CYS A 117 2.80 0.62 2.30
C CYS A 117 2.88 0.21 0.83
N ALA A 118 3.21 -1.05 0.58
CA ALA A 118 3.03 -1.68 -0.72
C ALA A 118 1.56 -2.08 -0.90
N VAL A 119 0.93 -1.59 -1.96
CA VAL A 119 -0.47 -1.80 -2.30
C VAL A 119 -0.56 -2.59 -3.60
N ASN A 120 -1.03 -3.82 -3.52
CA ASN A 120 -1.45 -4.62 -4.66
C ASN A 120 -2.95 -4.89 -4.53
N PHE A 121 -3.76 -4.13 -5.26
CA PHE A 121 -5.21 -4.18 -5.15
C PHE A 121 -5.80 -4.36 -6.54
N SER A 122 -6.49 -5.48 -6.74
CA SER A 122 -7.34 -5.70 -7.90
C SER A 122 -8.74 -6.11 -7.47
N TYR A 123 -9.74 -5.61 -8.17
CA TYR A 123 -11.13 -5.96 -7.88
C TYR A 123 -12.05 -5.81 -9.07
N ARG A 124 -13.22 -6.45 -8.98
CA ARG A 124 -14.38 -6.17 -9.82
C ARG A 124 -15.60 -6.09 -8.91
N LYS A 125 -16.25 -4.93 -8.89
CA LYS A 125 -17.53 -4.77 -8.19
C LYS A 125 -18.66 -5.46 -8.96
N LYS A 126 -19.68 -5.93 -8.24
CA LYS A 126 -20.90 -6.47 -8.86
C LYS A 126 -21.55 -5.37 -9.73
N GLY A 127 -22.03 -5.76 -10.91
CA GLY A 127 -22.63 -4.82 -11.87
C GLY A 127 -21.64 -3.98 -12.69
N GLN A 128 -20.35 -3.98 -12.36
CA GLN A 128 -19.34 -3.26 -13.14
C GLN A 128 -18.80 -4.14 -14.29
N PRO A 129 -18.68 -3.60 -15.52
CA PRO A 129 -18.23 -4.37 -16.68
C PRO A 129 -16.73 -4.70 -16.62
N ALA A 130 -15.93 -3.82 -16.03
CA ALA A 130 -14.47 -3.94 -15.98
C ALA A 130 -13.95 -4.24 -14.57
N ALA A 131 -12.88 -5.02 -14.51
CA ALA A 131 -12.04 -5.11 -13.32
C ALA A 131 -11.09 -3.91 -13.28
N ARG A 132 -10.72 -3.48 -12.07
CA ARG A 132 -9.69 -2.47 -11.84
C ARG A 132 -8.50 -3.09 -11.12
N SER A 133 -7.32 -2.55 -11.37
CA SER A 133 -6.10 -2.96 -10.67
C SER A 133 -5.14 -1.80 -10.42
N MET A 134 -4.44 -1.84 -9.30
CA MET A 134 -3.31 -0.98 -8.97
C MET A 134 -2.16 -1.78 -8.36
N LEU A 135 -0.95 -1.28 -8.54
CA LEU A 135 0.24 -1.76 -7.88
C LEU A 135 1.13 -0.56 -7.58
N MET A 136 1.24 -0.14 -6.33
CA MET A 136 2.01 1.04 -5.94
C MET A 136 2.67 0.85 -4.58
N VAL A 137 3.72 1.62 -4.30
CA VAL A 137 4.29 1.73 -2.95
C VAL A 137 4.18 3.18 -2.54
N PHE A 138 3.49 3.43 -1.42
CA PHE A 138 3.31 4.75 -0.86
C PHE A 138 4.17 4.96 0.37
N ILE A 139 4.66 6.18 0.53
CA ILE A 139 5.31 6.67 1.74
C ILE A 139 4.34 7.65 2.39
N GLY A 140 4.05 7.47 3.68
CA GLY A 140 3.12 8.31 4.43
C GLY A 140 3.83 9.37 5.26
N PHE A 141 3.25 10.56 5.31
CA PHE A 141 3.73 11.74 6.05
C PHE A 141 2.60 12.30 6.91
N ASN A 142 2.95 12.94 8.02
CA ASN A 142 1.94 13.51 8.91
C ASN A 142 1.11 14.60 8.22
N ASP A 143 1.77 15.43 7.40
CA ASP A 143 1.16 16.50 6.63
C ASP A 143 2.01 16.87 5.40
N GLU A 144 1.58 17.89 4.66
CA GLU A 144 2.29 18.37 3.47
C GLU A 144 3.65 19.00 3.79
N ALA A 145 3.79 19.69 4.93
CA ALA A 145 5.05 20.32 5.31
C ALA A 145 6.13 19.28 5.61
N ASP A 146 5.75 18.22 6.33
CA ASP A 146 6.57 17.03 6.61
C ASP A 146 7.03 16.36 5.31
N ALA A 147 6.09 16.16 4.37
CA ALA A 147 6.41 15.63 3.05
C ALA A 147 7.42 16.52 2.30
N LEU A 148 7.18 17.83 2.20
CA LEU A 148 8.06 18.76 1.50
C LEU A 148 9.46 18.82 2.14
N GLN A 149 9.54 18.79 3.47
CA GLN A 149 10.82 18.73 4.17
C GLN A 149 11.60 17.47 3.76
N ARG A 150 10.94 16.30 3.73
CA ARG A 150 11.61 15.05 3.33
C ARG A 150 12.00 15.03 1.86
N LEU A 151 11.20 15.62 0.99
CA LEU A 151 11.50 15.72 -0.44
C LEU A 151 12.69 16.65 -0.72
N SER A 152 12.94 17.63 0.14
CA SER A 152 14.10 18.51 0.01
C SER A 152 15.45 17.83 0.31
N THR A 153 15.42 16.74 1.07
CA THR A 153 16.61 15.98 1.50
C THR A 153 16.79 14.65 0.78
N ILE A 154 15.94 14.34 -0.21
CA ILE A 154 16.03 13.06 -0.93
C ILE A 154 17.17 13.07 -1.95
N ASP A 155 18.07 12.08 -1.84
CA ASP A 155 19.25 11.97 -2.69
C ASP A 155 18.89 11.67 -4.16
N ASP A 156 17.85 10.86 -4.38
CA ASP A 156 17.37 10.50 -5.73
C ASP A 156 15.85 10.75 -5.86
N PRO A 157 15.46 11.96 -6.27
CA PRO A 157 14.06 12.31 -6.55
C PRO A 157 13.44 11.52 -7.69
N SER A 158 14.24 10.92 -8.58
CA SER A 158 13.73 10.11 -9.71
C SER A 158 13.17 8.76 -9.26
N ALA A 159 13.46 8.35 -8.01
CA ALA A 159 12.85 7.19 -7.37
C ALA A 159 11.37 7.41 -7.02
N LEU A 160 10.88 8.65 -7.09
CA LEU A 160 9.49 9.02 -6.80
C LEU A 160 8.70 9.32 -8.07
N VAL A 161 7.39 9.17 -7.98
CA VAL A 161 6.49 9.55 -9.06
C VAL A 161 6.44 11.08 -9.20
N ALA A 162 6.74 11.58 -10.38
CA ALA A 162 6.66 13.01 -10.71
C ALA A 162 5.25 13.44 -11.19
N GLU A 163 4.54 12.57 -11.92
CA GLU A 163 3.27 12.90 -12.57
C GLU A 163 2.22 11.78 -12.44
N ARG A 164 0.95 12.18 -12.32
CA ARG A 164 -0.22 11.31 -12.21
C ARG A 164 -1.11 11.43 -13.46
N PRO A 165 -1.75 10.36 -13.94
CA PRO A 165 -1.69 9.00 -13.41
C PRO A 165 -0.41 8.26 -13.81
N TYR A 166 0.26 7.66 -12.84
CA TYR A 166 1.50 6.93 -13.07
C TYR A 166 1.27 5.53 -13.62
N ARG A 167 2.06 5.15 -14.63
CA ARG A 167 2.03 3.82 -15.25
C ARG A 167 3.43 3.37 -15.67
N SER A 168 3.84 2.21 -15.17
CA SER A 168 5.01 1.48 -15.62
C SER A 168 4.75 -0.03 -15.64
N LEU A 169 5.75 -0.80 -16.08
CA LEU A 169 5.67 -2.27 -16.07
C LEU A 169 5.54 -2.84 -14.65
N LYS A 170 6.06 -2.14 -13.64
CA LYS A 170 6.15 -2.65 -12.26
C LYS A 170 5.26 -1.91 -11.25
N SER A 171 4.79 -0.70 -11.55
CA SER A 171 3.88 0.07 -10.69
C SER A 171 2.89 0.85 -11.55
N TYR A 172 1.62 0.93 -11.13
CA TYR A 172 0.58 1.64 -11.85
C TYR A 172 -0.58 2.03 -10.94
N GLU A 173 -1.12 3.23 -11.17
CA GLU A 173 -2.42 3.66 -10.66
C GLU A 173 -3.55 2.86 -11.31
N TRP A 174 -4.77 3.00 -10.79
CA TRP A 174 -5.96 2.31 -11.26
C TRP A 174 -6.06 2.26 -12.79
N LYS A 175 -6.04 1.04 -13.33
CA LYS A 175 -6.31 0.71 -14.74
C LYS A 175 -7.45 -0.27 -14.87
#